data_AF-A0A6N9TQ81-F1
#
_entry.id   AF-A0A6N9TQ81-F1
#
_cell.length_a   1.000
_cell.length_b   1.000
_cell.length_c   1.000
_cell.angle_alpha   90.00
_cell.angle_beta   90.00
_cell.angle_gamma   90.00
#
_symmetry.space_group_name_H-M   'P 1'
#
loop_
_entity.id
_entity.type
_entity.pdbx_description
1 polymer ?
#
loop_
_entity_poly.entity_id
_entity_poly.type
_entity_poly.pdbx_seq_one_letter_code
_entity_poly.pdbx_strand_id
1 'polypeptide(L)'
;MNLCDLAFSFVFFSLLGWLLEVAYRSAGARRFVNPGLLRGPYLVLYGAGALVLMAAASRLEAAGAGLALRALVYLVLTTGLELVSGLVAERFFHVRLWDYSDQPLHFKGLVCPLFSLYWLILAFAFEFLLLPPYRVWLAGLPQGAKGLSAGVGLAVMLADFLAVAGRAFLRGGAEEAEAAAEAFRAAAGPVLAIPEVAALARYPHHRGKTRLDHVREVAWLSFLWGRRLRLDTEAIVRGALLHDLFFYDWLREGPRLHGLRHHRIALANARRVTRLSPKEADIILKHMWPLTLAPPRHLESLVVSLVDTYCSFRDYLSPAGARRRGAPGAEPRETRT
;
A
#
# COMPACT_ATOMS: atom_id res chain seq x y z
N MET A 1 -6.13 -17.02 26.94
CA MET A 1 -5.56 -15.77 26.41
C MET A 1 -6.70 -14.87 26.03
N ASN A 2 -6.64 -13.59 26.39
CA ASN A 2 -7.63 -12.62 25.94
C ASN A 2 -7.28 -12.07 24.55
N LEU A 3 -8.14 -11.19 24.00
CA LEU A 3 -7.92 -10.61 22.67
C LEU A 3 -6.63 -9.78 22.60
N CYS A 4 -6.29 -9.03 23.64
CA CYS A 4 -5.06 -8.23 23.68
C CYS A 4 -3.81 -9.11 23.63
N ASP A 5 -3.80 -10.24 24.34
CA ASP A 5 -2.71 -11.21 24.31
C ASP A 5 -2.53 -11.78 22.90
N LEU A 6 -3.63 -12.15 22.22
CA LEU A 6 -3.59 -12.68 20.85
C LEU A 6 -3.09 -11.64 19.85
N ALA A 7 -3.65 -10.43 19.88
CA ALA A 7 -3.27 -9.35 18.98
C ALA A 7 -1.80 -8.95 19.17
N PHE A 8 -1.36 -8.85 20.43
CA PHE A 8 0.04 -8.57 20.75
C PHE A 8 0.97 -9.70 20.29
N SER A 9 0.61 -10.96 20.55
CA SER A 9 1.37 -12.13 20.09
C SER A 9 1.54 -12.13 18.57
N PHE A 10 0.47 -11.85 17.84
CA PHE A 10 0.52 -11.76 16.39
C PHE A 10 1.52 -10.71 15.89
N VAL A 11 1.46 -9.49 16.43
CA VAL A 11 2.39 -8.41 16.05
C VAL A 11 3.82 -8.78 16.45
N PHE A 12 4.02 -9.22 17.68
CA PHE A 12 5.34 -9.59 18.21
C PHE A 12 6.02 -10.68 17.36
N PHE A 13 5.32 -11.78 17.08
CA PHE A 13 5.88 -12.87 16.28
C PHE A 13 6.00 -12.52 14.79
N SER A 14 5.20 -11.59 14.27
CA SER A 14 5.42 -11.04 12.93
C SER A 14 6.75 -10.27 12.84
N LEU A 15 7.09 -9.48 13.86
CA LEU A 15 8.37 -8.76 13.93
C LEU A 15 9.54 -9.73 14.13
N LEU A 16 9.41 -10.67 15.07
CA LEU A 16 10.45 -11.65 15.37
C LEU A 16 10.74 -12.56 14.17
N GLY A 17 9.69 -13.02 13.48
CA GLY A 17 9.81 -13.81 12.26
C GLY A 17 10.47 -13.03 11.13
N TRP A 18 10.17 -11.75 11.00
CA TRP A 18 10.86 -10.89 10.05
C TRP A 18 12.35 -10.77 10.35
N LEU A 19 12.74 -10.57 11.61
CA LEU A 19 14.15 -10.52 12.01
C LEU A 19 14.90 -11.82 11.67
N LEU A 20 14.29 -12.97 11.99
CA LEU A 20 14.83 -14.29 11.68
C LEU A 20 15.08 -14.44 10.17
N GLU A 21 14.06 -14.14 9.38
CA GLU A 21 14.08 -14.40 7.94
C GLU A 21 14.97 -13.38 7.19
N VAL A 22 14.99 -12.11 7.63
CA VAL A 22 15.95 -11.12 7.14
C VAL A 22 17.38 -11.55 7.44
N ALA A 23 17.66 -12.05 8.64
CA ALA A 23 19.00 -12.53 9.00
C ALA A 23 19.41 -13.71 8.12
N TYR A 24 18.53 -14.70 7.95
CA TYR A 24 18.77 -15.87 7.11
C TYR A 24 19.03 -15.48 5.64
N ARG A 25 18.10 -14.75 5.01
CA ARG A 25 18.20 -14.39 3.59
C ARG A 25 19.31 -13.38 3.31
N SER A 26 19.51 -12.42 4.20
CA SER A 26 20.54 -11.39 3.99
C SER A 26 21.95 -11.95 4.19
N ALA A 27 22.13 -12.90 5.12
CA ALA A 27 23.39 -13.62 5.28
C ALA A 27 23.74 -14.43 4.02
N GLY A 28 22.77 -15.17 3.46
CA GLY A 28 22.97 -15.93 2.22
C GLY A 28 23.22 -15.02 1.01
N ALA A 29 22.48 -13.92 0.88
CA ALA A 29 22.56 -13.02 -0.27
C ALA A 29 23.68 -11.97 -0.18
N ARG A 30 24.35 -11.84 0.97
CA ARG A 30 25.32 -10.77 1.30
C ARG A 30 24.81 -9.34 1.04
N ARG A 31 23.49 -9.15 1.09
CA ARG A 31 22.80 -7.88 0.94
C ARG A 31 21.51 -7.92 1.72
N PHE A 32 20.98 -6.76 2.08
CA PHE A 32 19.68 -6.70 2.74
C PHE A 32 18.57 -7.23 1.83
N VAL A 33 17.84 -8.24 2.31
CA VAL A 33 16.69 -8.82 1.62
C VAL A 33 15.48 -8.76 2.55
N ASN A 34 14.44 -8.03 2.14
CA ASN A 34 13.14 -8.08 2.83
C ASN A 34 12.34 -9.30 2.34
N PRO A 35 12.02 -10.28 3.20
CA PRO A 35 11.50 -11.58 2.79
C PRO A 35 9.97 -11.66 2.65
N GLY A 36 9.25 -10.59 2.99
CA GLY A 36 7.78 -10.58 3.04
C GLY A 36 7.10 -9.93 1.85
N LEU A 37 5.78 -10.13 1.78
CA LEU A 37 4.89 -9.41 0.85
C LEU A 37 4.84 -7.91 1.18
N LEU A 38 4.90 -7.57 2.46
CA LEU A 38 4.82 -6.21 2.97
C LEU A 38 6.20 -5.53 3.01
N ARG A 39 6.20 -4.20 2.99
CA ARG A 39 7.42 -3.39 2.96
C ARG A 39 8.00 -3.15 4.34
N GLY A 40 7.15 -3.12 5.36
CA GLY A 40 7.55 -2.91 6.74
C GLY A 40 8.27 -4.12 7.36
N PRO A 41 8.83 -3.94 8.58
CA PRO A 41 9.66 -4.93 9.24
C PRO A 41 8.85 -6.04 9.92
N TYR A 42 7.91 -6.65 9.21
CA TYR A 42 7.03 -7.68 9.74
C TYR A 42 6.71 -8.74 8.68
N LEU A 43 6.66 -9.99 9.13
CA LEU A 43 6.32 -11.13 8.32
C LEU A 43 5.03 -11.75 8.86
N VAL A 44 3.90 -11.30 8.31
CA VAL A 44 2.52 -11.69 8.72
C VAL A 44 2.37 -13.21 8.86
N LEU A 45 3.03 -13.96 7.97
CA LEU A 45 3.05 -15.41 7.97
C LEU A 45 3.51 -16.00 9.31
N TYR A 46 4.54 -15.42 9.93
CA TYR A 46 5.07 -15.89 11.21
C TYR A 46 4.17 -15.51 12.38
N GLY A 47 3.54 -14.34 12.34
CA GLY A 47 2.52 -13.97 13.34
C GLY A 47 1.33 -14.93 13.31
N ALA A 48 0.83 -15.24 12.11
CA ALA A 48 -0.24 -16.22 11.93
C ALA A 48 0.19 -17.62 12.35
N GLY A 49 1.39 -18.06 11.95
CA GLY A 49 1.96 -19.36 12.32
C GLY A 49 2.11 -19.52 13.83
N ALA A 50 2.61 -18.50 14.52
CA ALA A 50 2.73 -18.50 15.97
C ALA A 50 1.37 -18.64 16.66
N LEU A 51 0.34 -17.88 16.24
CA LEU A 51 -1.00 -18.02 16.82
C LEU A 51 -1.59 -19.42 16.59
N VAL A 52 -1.43 -19.97 15.38
CA VAL A 52 -1.88 -21.33 15.05
C VAL A 52 -1.16 -22.36 15.92
N LEU A 53 0.15 -22.27 16.06
CA LEU A 53 0.95 -23.17 16.89
C LEU A 53 0.61 -23.03 18.38
N MET A 54 0.41 -21.82 18.90
CA MET A 54 -0.02 -21.60 20.29
C MET A 54 -1.39 -22.24 20.57
N ALA A 55 -2.33 -22.10 19.64
CA ALA A 55 -3.65 -22.69 19.74
C ALA A 55 -3.62 -24.23 19.60
N ALA A 56 -2.75 -24.76 18.75
CA ALA A 56 -2.53 -26.20 18.61
C ALA A 56 -1.84 -26.79 19.85
N ALA A 57 -0.73 -26.20 20.30
CA ALA A 57 0.02 -26.59 21.49
C ALA A 57 -0.89 -26.70 22.73
N SER A 58 -1.69 -25.66 23.00
CA SER A 58 -2.63 -25.65 24.13
C SER A 58 -3.70 -26.74 24.04
N ARG A 59 -4.22 -27.04 22.84
CA ARG A 59 -5.19 -28.13 22.65
C ARG A 59 -4.56 -29.51 22.77
N LEU A 60 -3.35 -29.68 22.24
CA LEU A 60 -2.59 -30.93 22.30
C LEU A 60 -2.14 -31.24 23.73
N GLU A 61 -1.74 -30.22 24.48
CA GLU A 61 -1.44 -30.31 25.91
C GLU A 61 -2.68 -30.72 26.71
N ALA A 62 -3.81 -30.04 26.51
CA ALA A 62 -5.07 -30.38 27.18
C ALA A 62 -5.57 -31.80 26.84
N ALA A 63 -5.29 -32.29 25.64
CA ALA A 63 -5.64 -33.64 25.21
C ALA A 63 -4.64 -34.72 25.65
N GLY A 64 -3.53 -34.36 26.32
CA GLY A 64 -2.48 -35.32 26.69
C GLY A 64 -1.77 -35.94 25.48
N ALA A 65 -1.71 -35.22 24.35
CA ALA A 65 -1.19 -35.74 23.09
C ALA A 65 0.33 -36.01 23.17
N GLY A 66 0.73 -37.22 22.75
CA GLY A 66 2.13 -37.60 22.62
C GLY A 66 2.87 -36.89 21.47
N LEU A 67 4.20 -37.04 21.45
CA LEU A 67 5.08 -36.35 20.50
C LEU A 67 4.77 -36.66 19.03
N ALA A 68 4.37 -37.90 18.71
CA ALA A 68 4.05 -38.30 17.34
C ALA A 68 2.83 -37.53 16.78
N LEU A 69 1.76 -37.38 17.59
CA LEU A 69 0.58 -36.63 17.18
C LEU A 69 0.89 -35.13 17.07
N ARG A 70 1.68 -34.58 18.00
CA ARG A 70 2.17 -33.20 17.93
C ARG A 70 2.95 -32.95 16.65
N ALA A 71 3.85 -33.86 16.29
CA ALA A 71 4.65 -33.75 15.09
C ALA A 71 3.78 -33.74 13.83
N LEU A 72 2.80 -34.66 13.74
CA LEU A 72 1.87 -34.71 12.62
C LEU A 72 1.05 -33.42 12.51
N VAL A 73 0.49 -32.94 13.62
CA VAL A 73 -0.31 -31.71 13.63
C VAL A 73 0.52 -30.50 13.23
N TYR A 74 1.73 -30.34 13.77
CA TYR A 74 2.60 -29.22 13.40
C TYR A 74 3.05 -29.28 11.95
N LEU A 75 3.41 -30.46 11.44
CA LEU A 75 3.78 -30.64 10.05
C LEU A 75 2.65 -30.20 9.10
N VAL A 76 1.41 -30.62 9.39
CA VAL A 76 0.23 -30.25 8.60
C VAL A 76 -0.05 -28.75 8.69
N LEU A 77 -0.02 -28.17 9.89
CA LEU A 77 -0.36 -26.76 10.09
C LEU A 77 0.68 -25.83 9.46
N THR A 78 1.98 -26.08 9.63
CA THR A 78 3.03 -25.21 9.09
C THR A 78 3.13 -25.34 7.57
N THR A 79 3.14 -26.57 7.04
CA THR A 79 3.17 -26.81 5.58
C THR A 79 1.90 -26.30 4.91
N GLY A 80 0.73 -26.50 5.53
CA GLY A 80 -0.54 -26.00 5.02
C GLY A 80 -0.58 -24.47 4.99
N LEU A 81 -0.10 -23.82 6.05
CA LEU A 81 -0.01 -22.36 6.11
C LEU A 81 0.95 -21.81 5.06
N GLU A 82 2.10 -22.44 4.85
CA GLU A 82 3.06 -22.10 3.80
C GLU A 82 2.39 -22.23 2.42
N LEU A 83 1.78 -23.37 2.12
CA LEU A 83 1.12 -23.61 0.85
C LEU A 83 0.01 -22.59 0.55
N VAL A 84 -0.89 -22.36 1.50
CA VAL A 84 -2.00 -21.40 1.32
C VAL A 84 -1.45 -19.99 1.11
N SER A 85 -0.44 -19.59 1.88
CA SER A 85 0.14 -18.25 1.76
C SER A 85 0.85 -18.05 0.43
N GLY A 86 1.58 -19.06 -0.05
CA GLY A 86 2.20 -19.07 -1.38
C GLY A 86 1.16 -18.94 -2.49
N LEU A 87 0.09 -19.74 -2.45
CA LEU A 87 -0.99 -19.69 -3.44
C LEU A 87 -1.71 -18.33 -3.45
N VAL A 88 -1.97 -17.74 -2.28
CA VAL A 88 -2.59 -16.41 -2.16
C VAL A 88 -1.66 -15.34 -2.74
N ALA A 89 -0.37 -15.38 -2.42
CA ALA A 89 0.60 -14.42 -2.93
C ALA A 89 0.70 -14.46 -4.47
N GLU A 90 0.75 -15.65 -5.06
CA GLU A 90 0.80 -15.80 -6.51
C GLU A 90 -0.51 -15.38 -7.19
N ARG A 91 -1.65 -15.76 -6.61
CA ARG A 91 -2.95 -15.53 -7.25
C ARG A 91 -3.38 -14.07 -7.22
N PHE A 92 -3.14 -13.37 -6.10
CA PHE A 92 -3.66 -12.02 -5.89
C PHE A 92 -2.62 -10.92 -6.05
N PHE A 93 -1.34 -11.24 -5.82
CA PHE A 93 -0.26 -10.25 -5.88
C PHE A 93 0.72 -10.50 -7.03
N HIS A 94 0.60 -11.64 -7.73
CA HIS A 94 1.52 -12.05 -8.79
C HIS A 94 2.99 -12.01 -8.34
N VAL A 95 3.24 -12.34 -7.07
CA VAL A 95 4.57 -12.35 -6.46
C VAL A 95 4.87 -13.74 -5.94
N ARG A 96 6.08 -14.23 -6.24
CA ARG A 96 6.66 -15.46 -5.70
C ARG A 96 7.49 -15.10 -4.46
N LEU A 97 7.03 -15.47 -3.25
CA LEU A 97 7.69 -15.13 -1.98
C LEU A 97 8.91 -16.01 -1.67
N TRP A 98 8.87 -17.26 -2.13
CA TRP A 98 9.94 -18.26 -2.06
C TRP A 98 9.76 -19.25 -3.23
N ASP A 99 10.80 -20.01 -3.53
CA ASP A 99 10.78 -20.98 -4.61
C ASP A 99 11.60 -22.22 -4.25
N TYR A 100 10.94 -23.37 -4.17
CA TYR A 100 11.52 -24.68 -3.91
C TYR A 100 11.50 -25.59 -5.15
N SER A 101 11.45 -25.02 -6.35
CA SER A 101 11.40 -25.81 -7.61
C SER A 101 12.67 -26.63 -7.87
N ASP A 102 13.75 -26.32 -7.17
CA ASP A 102 15.02 -27.07 -7.18
C ASP A 102 15.01 -28.26 -6.19
N GLN A 103 13.98 -28.40 -5.36
CA GLN A 103 13.90 -29.43 -4.32
C GLN A 103 13.08 -30.65 -4.79
N PRO A 104 13.46 -31.87 -4.36
CA PRO A 104 12.69 -33.08 -4.69
C PRO A 104 11.29 -33.05 -4.06
N LEU A 105 10.31 -33.64 -4.76
CA LEU A 105 8.92 -33.74 -4.31
C LEU A 105 8.26 -32.38 -3.99
N HIS A 106 8.70 -31.32 -4.65
CA HIS A 106 8.07 -30.01 -4.53
C HIS A 106 6.65 -30.00 -5.12
N PHE A 107 5.75 -29.26 -4.48
CA PHE A 107 4.42 -28.98 -5.02
C PHE A 107 4.34 -27.54 -5.51
N LYS A 108 4.28 -27.34 -6.84
CA LYS A 108 4.32 -26.03 -7.51
C LYS A 108 5.53 -25.16 -7.12
N GLY A 109 6.54 -25.76 -6.48
CA GLY A 109 7.67 -25.07 -5.83
C GLY A 109 7.28 -24.19 -4.63
N LEU A 110 6.08 -24.37 -4.08
CA LEU A 110 5.59 -23.63 -2.90
C LEU A 110 5.87 -24.36 -1.59
N VAL A 111 5.86 -25.70 -1.60
CA VAL A 111 6.19 -26.54 -0.44
C VAL A 111 6.99 -27.75 -0.90
N CYS A 112 7.84 -28.29 -0.05
CA CYS A 112 8.52 -29.57 -0.27
C CYS A 112 8.86 -30.25 1.07
N PRO A 113 9.12 -31.57 1.08
CA PRO A 113 9.33 -32.31 2.34
C PRO A 113 10.49 -31.79 3.19
N LEU A 114 11.58 -31.32 2.56
CA LEU A 114 12.76 -30.83 3.27
C LEU A 114 12.43 -29.58 4.12
N PHE A 115 11.79 -28.58 3.52
CA PHE A 115 11.41 -27.37 4.23
C PHE A 115 10.26 -27.62 5.22
N SER A 116 9.31 -28.51 4.89
CA SER A 116 8.31 -28.99 5.86
C SER A 116 8.95 -29.58 7.13
N LEU A 117 10.08 -30.29 7.01
CA LEU A 117 10.83 -30.79 8.16
C LEU A 117 11.51 -29.66 8.94
N TYR A 118 12.09 -28.66 8.27
CA TYR A 118 12.63 -27.48 8.96
C TYR A 118 11.55 -26.73 9.73
N TRP A 119 10.36 -26.57 9.15
CA TRP A 119 9.22 -25.97 9.83
C TRP A 119 8.74 -26.80 11.02
N LEU A 120 8.80 -28.13 10.92
CA LEU A 120 8.49 -29.01 12.04
C LEU A 120 9.45 -28.82 13.21
N ILE A 121 10.77 -28.81 12.93
CA ILE A 121 11.79 -28.55 13.96
C ILE A 121 11.58 -27.18 14.59
N LEU A 122 11.30 -26.16 13.78
CA LEU A 122 11.02 -24.81 14.26
C LEU A 122 9.75 -24.75 15.11
N ALA A 123 8.71 -25.51 14.78
CA ALA A 123 7.47 -25.60 15.57
C ALA A 123 7.71 -26.24 16.95
N PHE A 124 8.53 -27.29 17.01
CA PHE A 124 8.96 -27.88 18.28
C PHE A 124 9.82 -26.90 19.09
N ALA A 125 10.79 -26.23 18.46
CA ALA A 125 11.56 -25.19 19.13
C ALA A 125 10.67 -24.04 19.62
N PHE A 126 9.68 -23.64 18.83
CA PHE A 126 8.70 -22.64 19.23
C PHE A 126 7.93 -23.08 20.48
N GLU A 127 7.37 -24.29 20.49
CA GLU A 127 6.61 -24.78 21.64
C GLU A 127 7.46 -24.99 22.90
N PHE A 128 8.59 -25.68 22.79
CA PHE A 128 9.32 -26.15 23.97
C PHE A 128 10.38 -25.17 24.46
N LEU A 129 10.94 -24.35 23.56
CA LEU A 129 11.99 -23.39 23.92
C LEU A 129 11.46 -21.96 24.01
N LEU A 130 10.68 -21.50 23.02
CA LEU A 130 10.30 -20.09 22.92
C LEU A 130 9.03 -19.76 23.72
N LEU A 131 8.02 -20.61 23.65
CA LEU A 131 6.69 -20.35 24.18
C LEU A 131 6.65 -20.26 25.73
N PRO A 132 7.37 -21.08 26.51
CA PRO A 132 7.36 -20.98 27.98
C PRO A 132 7.89 -19.64 28.51
N PRO A 133 9.10 -19.17 28.14
CA PRO A 133 9.58 -17.86 28.60
C PRO A 133 8.73 -16.71 28.02
N TYR A 134 8.22 -16.87 26.79
CA TYR A 134 7.32 -15.89 26.20
C TYR A 134 6.02 -15.72 27.00
N ARG A 135 5.40 -16.82 27.45
CA ARG A 135 4.15 -16.76 28.24
C ARG A 135 4.37 -16.05 29.58
N VAL A 136 5.50 -16.31 30.25
CA VAL A 136 5.85 -15.63 31.50
C VAL A 136 6.05 -14.13 31.28
N TRP A 137 6.81 -13.77 30.25
CA TRP A 137 7.01 -12.37 29.87
C TRP A 137 5.70 -11.66 29.49
N LEU A 138 4.87 -12.31 28.67
CA LEU A 138 3.57 -11.77 28.25
C LEU A 138 2.64 -11.55 29.45
N ALA A 139 2.63 -12.46 30.43
CA ALA A 139 1.82 -12.31 31.64
C ALA A 139 2.23 -11.10 32.49
N GLY A 140 3.51 -10.74 32.49
CA GLY A 140 4.03 -9.58 33.21
C GLY A 140 3.70 -8.21 32.58
N LEU A 141 3.24 -8.18 31.33
CA LEU A 141 2.92 -6.93 30.64
C LEU A 141 1.52 -6.39 31.02
N PRO A 142 1.38 -5.08 31.28
CA PRO A 142 0.07 -4.46 31.50
C PRO A 142 -0.86 -4.60 30.29
N GLN A 143 -2.14 -4.90 30.53
CA GLN A 143 -3.12 -5.12 29.45
C GLN A 143 -3.29 -3.89 28.54
N GLY A 144 -3.25 -2.67 29.09
CA GLY A 144 -3.30 -1.44 28.30
C GLY A 144 -2.08 -1.29 27.36
N ALA A 145 -0.89 -1.65 27.83
CA ALA A 145 0.33 -1.60 27.02
C ALA A 145 0.30 -2.62 25.87
N LYS A 146 -0.19 -3.84 26.14
CA LYS A 146 -0.42 -4.86 25.09
C LYS A 146 -1.40 -4.34 24.04
N GLY A 147 -2.56 -3.86 24.48
CA GLY A 147 -3.62 -3.37 23.60
C GLY A 147 -3.16 -2.21 22.73
N LEU A 148 -2.49 -1.20 23.32
CA LEU A 148 -1.96 -0.06 22.58
C LEU A 148 -0.90 -0.49 21.55
N SER A 149 0.09 -1.28 21.96
CA SER A 149 1.17 -1.73 21.09
C SER A 149 0.65 -2.60 19.93
N ALA A 150 -0.28 -3.51 20.24
CA ALA A 150 -0.93 -4.34 19.23
C ALA A 150 -1.78 -3.50 18.27
N GLY A 151 -2.55 -2.55 18.79
CA GLY A 151 -3.37 -1.65 17.98
C GLY A 151 -2.55 -0.81 17.00
N VAL A 152 -1.44 -0.21 17.47
CA VAL A 152 -0.51 0.53 16.62
C VAL A 152 0.13 -0.39 15.58
N GLY A 153 0.64 -1.55 16.00
CA GLY A 153 1.27 -2.52 15.09
C GLY A 153 0.33 -3.00 13.99
N LEU A 154 -0.90 -3.40 14.35
CA LEU A 154 -1.93 -3.82 13.41
C LEU A 154 -2.33 -2.70 12.45
N ALA A 155 -2.47 -1.46 12.94
CA ALA A 155 -2.79 -0.31 12.08
C ALA A 155 -1.69 -0.05 11.04
N VAL A 156 -0.41 -0.13 11.44
CA VAL A 156 0.73 0.01 10.52
C VAL A 156 0.76 -1.12 9.49
N MET A 157 0.57 -2.37 9.93
CA MET A 157 0.54 -3.54 9.04
C MET A 157 -0.62 -3.46 8.05
N LEU A 158 -1.80 -3.01 8.49
CA LEU A 158 -2.96 -2.80 7.64
C LEU A 158 -2.72 -1.69 6.61
N ALA A 159 -2.16 -0.55 7.03
CA ALA A 159 -1.84 0.54 6.11
C ALA A 159 -0.86 0.11 5.00
N ASP A 160 0.18 -0.66 5.35
CA ASP A 160 1.13 -1.16 4.35
C ASP A 160 0.49 -2.24 3.45
N PHE A 161 -0.30 -3.16 4.01
CA PHE A 161 -1.07 -4.13 3.23
C PHE A 161 -1.99 -3.43 2.23
N LEU A 162 -2.75 -2.42 2.65
CA LEU A 162 -3.61 -1.65 1.76
C LEU A 162 -2.81 -0.94 0.67
N ALA A 163 -1.63 -0.42 0.98
CA ALA A 163 -0.76 0.20 0.01
C ALA A 163 -0.20 -0.83 -1.00
N VAL A 164 0.17 -2.04 -0.55
CA VAL A 164 0.66 -3.14 -1.40
C VAL A 164 -0.47 -3.69 -2.28
N ALA A 165 -1.62 -4.00 -1.68
CA ALA A 165 -2.81 -4.47 -2.37
C ALA A 165 -3.30 -3.45 -3.38
N GLY A 166 -3.37 -2.16 -3.02
CA GLY A 166 -3.70 -1.09 -3.95
C GLY A 166 -2.76 -1.06 -5.16
N ARG A 167 -1.45 -1.16 -4.95
CA ARG A 167 -0.49 -1.21 -6.07
C ARG A 167 -0.64 -2.47 -6.93
N ALA A 168 -0.83 -3.64 -6.31
CA ALA A 168 -1.03 -4.89 -7.03
C ALA A 168 -2.32 -4.85 -7.87
N PHE A 169 -3.39 -4.29 -7.30
CA PHE A 169 -4.69 -4.12 -7.94
C PHE A 169 -4.68 -3.12 -9.10
N LEU A 170 -3.75 -2.15 -9.08
CA LEU A 170 -3.52 -1.19 -10.15
C LEU A 170 -2.50 -1.67 -11.20
N ARG A 171 -1.76 -2.76 -10.95
CA ARG A 171 -0.83 -3.37 -11.92
C ARG A 171 -1.60 -4.34 -12.81
N GLY A 172 -2.01 -3.87 -13.99
CA GLY A 172 -2.46 -4.71 -15.11
C GLY A 172 -1.30 -5.29 -15.91
N GLY A 173 -1.60 -6.12 -16.90
CA GLY A 173 -0.61 -6.58 -17.90
C GLY A 173 0.01 -5.42 -18.68
N ALA A 174 1.16 -5.63 -19.33
CA ALA A 174 1.83 -4.56 -20.11
C ALA A 174 0.92 -3.95 -21.18
N GLU A 175 0.10 -4.76 -21.84
CA GLU A 175 -0.91 -4.31 -22.81
C GLU A 175 -2.03 -3.49 -22.17
N GLU A 176 -2.51 -3.89 -20.99
CA GLU A 176 -3.54 -3.15 -20.25
C GLU A 176 -3.01 -1.80 -19.74
N ALA A 177 -1.72 -1.74 -19.41
CA ALA A 177 -1.03 -0.53 -19.00
C ALA A 177 -0.86 0.44 -20.18
N GLU A 178 -0.51 -0.04 -21.37
CA GLU A 178 -0.41 0.80 -22.57
C GLU A 178 -1.79 1.33 -22.98
N ALA A 179 -2.81 0.46 -22.98
CA ALA A 179 -4.20 0.89 -23.21
C ALA A 179 -4.68 1.91 -22.15
N ALA A 180 -4.24 1.78 -20.90
CA ALA A 180 -4.50 2.77 -19.85
C ALA A 180 -3.87 4.12 -20.19
N ALA A 181 -2.60 4.10 -20.58
CA ALA A 181 -1.84 5.30 -20.90
C ALA A 181 -2.46 6.02 -22.09
N GLU A 182 -2.88 5.29 -23.13
CA GLU A 182 -3.52 5.86 -24.31
C GLU A 182 -4.87 6.50 -23.97
N ALA A 183 -5.73 5.79 -23.24
CA ALA A 183 -7.02 6.33 -22.82
C ALA A 183 -6.87 7.58 -21.93
N PHE A 184 -5.84 7.61 -21.06
CA PHE A 184 -5.53 8.80 -20.28
C PHE A 184 -5.03 9.95 -21.16
N ARG A 185 -4.12 9.69 -22.10
CA ARG A 185 -3.61 10.70 -23.05
C ARG A 185 -4.75 11.33 -23.85
N ALA A 186 -5.68 10.51 -24.34
CA ALA A 186 -6.84 10.96 -25.09
C ALA A 186 -7.74 11.92 -24.26
N ALA A 187 -8.01 11.59 -22.99
CA ALA A 187 -8.82 12.44 -22.11
C ALA A 187 -8.07 13.69 -21.61
N ALA A 188 -6.78 13.56 -21.31
CA ALA A 188 -5.95 14.61 -20.73
C ALA A 188 -5.48 15.64 -21.77
N GLY A 189 -5.15 15.19 -22.98
CA GLY A 189 -4.55 16.00 -24.05
C GLY A 189 -5.29 17.31 -24.32
N PRO A 190 -6.61 17.29 -24.58
CA PRO A 190 -7.38 18.50 -24.83
C PRO A 190 -7.37 19.50 -23.66
N VAL A 191 -7.37 19.02 -22.40
CA VAL A 191 -7.34 19.89 -21.21
C VAL A 191 -5.95 20.45 -20.96
N LEU A 192 -4.90 19.64 -21.16
CA LEU A 192 -3.50 20.08 -21.01
C LEU A 192 -3.07 21.08 -22.09
N ALA A 193 -3.73 21.08 -23.25
CA ALA A 193 -3.50 22.05 -24.32
C ALA A 193 -4.09 23.45 -24.03
N ILE A 194 -4.96 23.58 -23.02
CA ILE A 194 -5.52 24.88 -22.61
C ILE A 194 -4.39 25.75 -22.04
N PRO A 195 -4.15 26.98 -22.56
CA PRO A 195 -3.03 27.82 -22.16
C PRO A 195 -2.96 28.08 -20.64
N GLU A 196 -4.11 28.29 -20.00
CA GLU A 196 -4.23 28.50 -18.57
C GLU A 196 -3.85 27.27 -17.76
N VAL A 197 -4.19 26.07 -18.23
CA VAL A 197 -3.78 24.81 -17.58
C VAL A 197 -2.28 24.62 -17.75
N ALA A 198 -1.75 24.84 -18.97
CA ALA A 198 -0.31 24.77 -19.23
C ALA A 198 0.49 25.79 -18.41
N ALA A 199 -0.08 26.97 -18.12
CA ALA A 199 0.54 28.00 -17.29
C ALA A 199 0.79 27.56 -15.84
N LEU A 200 0.13 26.50 -15.35
CA LEU A 200 0.38 25.92 -14.02
C LEU A 200 1.84 25.43 -13.86
N ALA A 201 2.57 25.21 -14.96
CA ALA A 201 4.00 24.90 -14.94
C ALA A 201 4.87 26.03 -14.34
N ARG A 202 4.37 27.27 -14.33
CA ARG A 202 5.08 28.44 -13.80
C ARG A 202 4.89 28.62 -12.30
N TYR A 203 3.92 27.93 -11.71
CA TYR A 203 3.57 28.08 -10.31
C TYR A 203 4.17 26.95 -9.49
N PRO A 204 5.02 27.25 -8.49
CA PRO A 204 5.59 26.22 -7.65
C PRO A 204 4.49 25.54 -6.82
N HIS A 205 4.70 24.25 -6.63
CA HIS A 205 4.05 23.40 -5.67
C HIS A 205 5.13 22.82 -4.74
N HIS A 206 4.77 21.97 -3.78
CA HIS A 206 5.68 21.49 -2.74
C HIS A 206 7.01 20.92 -3.29
N ARG A 207 8.12 21.25 -2.61
CA ARG A 207 9.47 20.65 -2.76
C ARG A 207 9.99 20.51 -4.19
N GLY A 208 9.76 21.52 -5.03
CA GLY A 208 10.35 21.63 -6.37
C GLY A 208 9.51 21.04 -7.50
N LYS A 209 8.26 20.61 -7.22
CA LYS A 209 7.26 20.35 -8.25
C LYS A 209 6.57 21.63 -8.69
N THR A 210 6.08 21.65 -9.92
CA THR A 210 5.13 22.68 -10.36
C THR A 210 3.70 22.24 -10.05
N ARG A 211 2.75 23.19 -10.04
CA ARG A 211 1.33 22.86 -9.89
C ARG A 211 0.83 21.99 -11.04
N LEU A 212 1.40 22.15 -12.24
CA LEU A 212 1.12 21.28 -13.38
C LEU A 212 1.54 19.83 -13.12
N ASP A 213 2.70 19.60 -12.48
CA ASP A 213 3.16 18.25 -12.13
C ASP A 213 2.21 17.59 -11.12
N HIS A 214 1.75 18.35 -10.13
CA HIS A 214 0.79 17.88 -9.13
C HIS A 214 -0.54 17.45 -9.76
N VAL A 215 -1.20 18.33 -10.52
CA VAL A 215 -2.50 18.01 -11.11
C VAL A 215 -2.42 16.86 -12.12
N ARG A 216 -1.32 16.72 -12.85
CA ARG A 216 -1.08 15.57 -13.74
C ARG A 216 -0.97 14.27 -12.97
N GLU A 217 -0.26 14.27 -11.86
CA GLU A 217 -0.11 13.07 -11.02
C GLU A 217 -1.42 12.68 -10.34
N VAL A 218 -2.16 13.66 -9.80
CA VAL A 218 -3.48 13.44 -9.23
C VAL A 218 -4.45 12.91 -10.28
N ALA A 219 -4.46 13.48 -11.49
CA ALA A 219 -5.30 13.02 -12.59
C ALA A 219 -4.97 11.58 -13.01
N TRP A 220 -3.68 11.24 -13.16
CA TRP A 220 -3.25 9.90 -13.55
C TRP A 220 -3.63 8.85 -12.50
N LEU A 221 -3.31 9.09 -11.22
CA LEU A 221 -3.64 8.14 -10.16
C LEU A 221 -5.15 7.99 -9.98
N SER A 222 -5.89 9.09 -10.05
CA SER A 222 -7.36 9.06 -9.99
C SER A 222 -7.97 8.30 -11.16
N PHE A 223 -7.42 8.47 -12.37
CA PHE A 223 -7.83 7.75 -13.57
C PHE A 223 -7.65 6.23 -13.40
N LEU A 224 -6.52 5.78 -12.86
CA LEU A 224 -6.27 4.36 -12.62
C LEU A 224 -7.29 3.77 -11.63
N TRP A 225 -7.59 4.49 -10.55
CA TRP A 225 -8.66 4.11 -9.62
C TRP A 225 -10.04 4.13 -10.29
N GLY A 226 -10.33 5.15 -11.10
CA GLY A 226 -11.56 5.30 -11.86
C GLY A 226 -11.81 4.12 -12.80
N ARG A 227 -10.81 3.72 -13.60
CA ARG A 227 -10.90 2.54 -14.48
C ARG A 227 -11.24 1.30 -13.69
N ARG A 228 -10.56 1.11 -12.56
CA ARG A 228 -10.66 -0.09 -11.77
C ARG A 228 -12.00 -0.22 -11.03
N LEU A 229 -12.57 0.92 -10.62
CA LEU A 229 -13.89 1.06 -10.03
C LEU A 229 -15.01 1.21 -11.08
N ARG A 230 -14.67 1.17 -12.38
CA ARG A 230 -15.61 1.35 -13.51
C ARG A 230 -16.40 2.67 -13.44
N LEU A 231 -15.70 3.73 -13.03
CA LEU A 231 -16.25 5.09 -12.96
C LEU A 231 -16.02 5.86 -14.27
N ASP A 232 -16.59 7.05 -14.36
CA ASP A 232 -16.41 7.98 -15.47
C ASP A 232 -15.00 8.57 -15.47
N THR A 233 -14.10 7.89 -16.17
CA THR A 233 -12.67 8.24 -16.21
C THR A 233 -12.39 9.54 -16.94
N GLU A 234 -13.23 9.92 -17.90
CA GLU A 234 -13.08 11.19 -18.61
C GLU A 234 -13.36 12.36 -17.66
N ALA A 235 -14.48 12.31 -16.93
CA ALA A 235 -14.79 13.32 -15.92
C ALA A 235 -13.73 13.39 -14.82
N ILE A 236 -13.20 12.24 -14.37
CA ILE A 236 -12.08 12.19 -13.40
C ILE A 236 -10.87 12.95 -13.94
N VAL A 237 -10.41 12.63 -15.15
CA VAL A 237 -9.20 13.24 -15.72
C VAL A 237 -9.39 14.73 -15.90
N ARG A 238 -10.51 15.15 -16.50
CA ARG A 238 -10.81 16.56 -16.76
C ARG A 238 -10.94 17.34 -15.46
N GLY A 239 -11.73 16.84 -14.50
CA GLY A 239 -11.92 17.49 -13.20
C GLY A 239 -10.63 17.56 -12.38
N ALA A 240 -9.83 16.49 -12.36
CA ALA A 240 -8.56 16.46 -11.64
C ALA A 240 -7.50 17.38 -12.25
N LEU A 241 -7.44 17.54 -13.57
CA LEU A 241 -6.51 18.50 -14.18
C LEU A 241 -6.87 19.97 -13.89
N LEU A 242 -8.12 20.23 -13.51
CA LEU A 242 -8.66 21.57 -13.27
C LEU A 242 -8.85 21.90 -11.78
N HIS A 243 -8.71 20.93 -10.87
CA HIS A 243 -9.07 21.10 -9.45
C HIS A 243 -8.28 22.22 -8.75
N ASP A 244 -7.05 22.43 -9.20
CA ASP A 244 -6.06 23.36 -8.65
C ASP A 244 -5.77 24.54 -9.58
N LEU A 245 -6.73 24.91 -10.44
CA LEU A 245 -6.56 25.96 -11.44
C LEU A 245 -6.62 27.37 -10.84
N PHE A 246 -5.54 27.80 -10.20
CA PHE A 246 -5.31 29.17 -9.73
C PHE A 246 -3.88 29.64 -10.05
N PHE A 247 -3.64 30.95 -9.98
CA PHE A 247 -2.48 31.61 -10.62
C PHE A 247 -1.68 32.51 -9.66
N TYR A 248 -1.54 32.10 -8.40
CA TYR A 248 -0.75 32.82 -7.39
C TYR A 248 0.03 31.83 -6.51
N ASP A 249 1.04 32.32 -5.78
CA ASP A 249 1.76 31.56 -4.75
C ASP A 249 0.99 31.63 -3.43
N TRP A 250 0.37 30.53 -3.00
CA TRP A 250 -0.47 30.52 -1.79
C TRP A 250 0.30 30.72 -0.48
N LEU A 251 1.62 30.56 -0.47
CA LEU A 251 2.45 30.81 0.72
C LEU A 251 2.71 32.31 0.95
N ARG A 252 2.64 33.11 -0.12
CA ARG A 252 3.06 34.52 -0.11
C ARG A 252 1.96 35.48 -0.57
N GLU A 253 0.99 34.97 -1.32
CA GLU A 253 -0.03 35.72 -2.04
C GLU A 253 -1.41 35.06 -1.89
N GLY A 254 -2.43 35.74 -2.41
CA GLY A 254 -3.78 35.19 -2.51
C GLY A 254 -4.65 35.36 -1.25
N PRO A 255 -5.82 34.72 -1.24
CA PRO A 255 -6.82 34.94 -0.20
C PRO A 255 -6.43 34.23 1.12
N ARG A 256 -6.76 34.88 2.25
CA ARG A 256 -6.73 34.23 3.57
C ARG A 256 -7.60 32.97 3.58
N LEU A 257 -7.21 31.98 4.37
CA LEU A 257 -7.87 30.67 4.46
C LEU A 257 -7.91 29.95 3.09
N HIS A 258 -6.77 29.94 2.39
CA HIS A 258 -6.62 29.38 1.05
C HIS A 258 -7.26 28.00 0.87
N GLY A 259 -7.00 27.06 1.81
CA GLY A 259 -7.56 25.70 1.77
C GLY A 259 -9.09 25.63 1.76
N LEU A 260 -9.79 26.65 2.27
CA LEU A 260 -11.26 26.75 2.31
C LEU A 260 -11.85 27.57 1.16
N ARG A 261 -11.01 28.07 0.23
CA ARG A 261 -11.43 29.01 -0.81
C ARG A 261 -10.97 28.63 -2.21
N HIS A 262 -9.79 28.04 -2.37
CA HIS A 262 -9.23 27.82 -3.71
C HIS A 262 -10.07 26.86 -4.54
N HIS A 263 -10.73 25.86 -3.96
CA HIS A 263 -11.67 25.00 -4.68
C HIS A 263 -12.79 25.77 -5.42
N ARG A 264 -13.26 26.90 -4.87
CA ARG A 264 -14.23 27.80 -5.54
C ARG A 264 -13.57 28.67 -6.61
N ILE A 265 -12.33 29.12 -6.35
CA ILE A 265 -11.55 29.92 -7.29
C ILE A 265 -11.19 29.08 -8.52
N ALA A 266 -10.69 27.88 -8.30
CA ALA A 266 -10.39 26.90 -9.34
C ALA A 266 -11.64 26.57 -10.16
N LEU A 267 -12.80 26.34 -9.51
CA LEU A 267 -14.05 26.12 -10.24
C LEU A 267 -14.44 27.34 -11.11
N ALA A 268 -14.31 28.55 -10.58
CA ALA A 268 -14.62 29.77 -11.31
C ALA A 268 -13.68 29.97 -12.52
N ASN A 269 -12.39 29.68 -12.35
CA ASN A 269 -11.40 29.74 -13.43
C ASN A 269 -11.66 28.64 -14.48
N ALA A 270 -11.95 27.41 -14.05
CA ALA A 270 -12.22 26.28 -14.93
C ALA A 270 -13.43 26.54 -15.83
N ARG A 271 -14.50 27.15 -15.29
CA ARG A 271 -15.69 27.55 -16.06
C ARG A 271 -15.44 28.61 -17.12
N ARG A 272 -14.36 29.39 -17.01
CA ARG A 272 -13.99 30.41 -17.99
C ARG A 272 -13.21 29.82 -19.17
N VAL A 273 -12.46 28.74 -18.93
CA VAL A 273 -11.55 28.17 -19.93
C VAL A 273 -12.12 26.94 -20.64
N THR A 274 -13.09 26.26 -20.05
CA THR A 274 -13.76 25.11 -20.68
C THR A 274 -15.19 24.90 -20.18
N ARG A 275 -15.99 24.17 -20.95
CA ARG A 275 -17.31 23.71 -20.50
C ARG A 275 -17.14 22.55 -19.54
N LEU A 276 -17.89 22.60 -18.43
CA LEU A 276 -17.84 21.58 -17.38
C LEU A 276 -19.17 20.84 -17.27
N SER A 277 -19.09 19.52 -17.14
CA SER A 277 -20.23 18.72 -16.69
C SER A 277 -20.51 18.97 -15.20
N PRO A 278 -21.72 18.65 -14.69
CA PRO A 278 -22.02 18.75 -13.26
C PRO A 278 -21.06 17.93 -12.38
N LYS A 279 -20.62 16.77 -12.88
CA LYS A 279 -19.67 15.88 -12.19
C LYS A 279 -18.26 16.48 -12.14
N GLU A 280 -17.77 17.02 -13.24
CA GLU A 280 -16.47 17.72 -13.29
C GLU A 280 -16.45 18.93 -12.35
N ALA A 281 -17.53 19.71 -12.34
CA ALA A 281 -17.68 20.83 -11.42
C ALA A 281 -17.70 20.38 -9.95
N ASP A 282 -18.33 19.25 -9.64
CA ASP A 282 -18.32 18.67 -8.28
C ASP A 282 -16.91 18.19 -7.90
N ILE A 283 -16.18 17.51 -8.79
CA ILE A 283 -14.78 17.10 -8.57
C ILE A 283 -13.93 18.31 -8.14
N ILE A 284 -13.96 19.39 -8.93
CA ILE A 284 -13.19 20.60 -8.65
C ILE A 284 -13.66 21.25 -7.34
N LEU A 285 -14.97 21.31 -7.09
CA LEU A 285 -15.50 21.98 -5.91
C LEU A 285 -15.22 21.22 -4.61
N LYS A 286 -15.08 19.89 -4.67
CA LYS A 286 -15.09 18.97 -3.52
C LYS A 286 -13.77 18.27 -3.24
N HIS A 287 -12.73 18.49 -4.05
CA HIS A 287 -11.45 17.80 -3.89
C HIS A 287 -10.82 18.02 -2.50
N MET A 288 -11.08 19.15 -1.83
CA MET A 288 -10.61 19.43 -0.46
C MET A 288 -11.43 18.79 0.66
N TRP A 289 -12.39 17.90 0.39
CA TRP A 289 -13.07 17.18 1.47
C TRP A 289 -12.06 16.30 2.24
N PRO A 290 -12.11 16.20 3.59
CA PRO A 290 -13.10 16.72 4.53
C PRO A 290 -12.87 18.16 5.01
N LEU A 291 -11.82 18.86 4.56
CA LEU A 291 -11.58 20.26 4.92
C LEU A 291 -12.75 21.15 4.45
N THR A 292 -13.27 20.91 3.25
CA THR A 292 -14.57 21.45 2.82
C THR A 292 -15.69 20.56 3.33
N LEU A 293 -16.46 21.01 4.33
CA LEU A 293 -17.42 20.20 5.09
C LEU A 293 -18.51 19.50 4.26
N ALA A 294 -18.85 20.03 3.09
CA ALA A 294 -19.91 19.45 2.27
C ALA A 294 -19.34 18.31 1.41
N PRO A 295 -19.80 17.05 1.59
CA PRO A 295 -19.18 15.88 0.99
C PRO A 295 -19.27 15.83 -0.55
N PRO A 296 -18.41 15.03 -1.20
CA PRO A 296 -18.50 14.72 -2.63
C PRO A 296 -19.86 14.09 -2.99
N ARG A 297 -20.45 14.50 -4.12
CA ARG A 297 -21.74 13.93 -4.59
C ARG A 297 -21.56 12.71 -5.48
N HIS A 298 -20.39 12.59 -6.10
CA HIS A 298 -20.03 11.52 -7.01
C HIS A 298 -18.83 10.73 -6.46
N LEU A 299 -18.75 9.45 -6.78
CA LEU A 299 -17.61 8.61 -6.39
C LEU A 299 -16.32 9.09 -7.05
N GLU A 300 -16.42 9.62 -8.27
CA GLU A 300 -15.32 10.28 -8.99
C GLU A 300 -14.73 11.44 -8.19
N SER A 301 -15.59 12.29 -7.61
CA SER A 301 -15.19 13.39 -6.75
C SER A 301 -14.49 12.91 -5.47
N LEU A 302 -14.98 11.81 -4.87
CA LEU A 302 -14.34 11.20 -3.71
C LEU A 302 -12.96 10.63 -4.05
N VAL A 303 -12.83 9.93 -5.20
CA VAL A 303 -11.55 9.39 -5.68
C VAL A 303 -10.52 10.51 -5.84
N VAL A 304 -10.88 11.59 -6.55
CA VAL A 304 -9.96 12.72 -6.77
C VAL A 304 -9.57 13.37 -5.45
N SER A 305 -10.52 13.56 -4.52
CA SER A 305 -10.26 14.14 -3.19
C SER A 305 -9.25 13.30 -2.36
N LEU A 306 -9.43 11.98 -2.33
CA LEU A 306 -8.53 11.08 -1.60
C LEU A 306 -7.15 11.00 -2.24
N VAL A 307 -7.09 10.95 -3.58
CA VAL A 307 -5.83 10.89 -4.32
C VAL A 307 -5.05 12.21 -4.20
N ASP A 308 -5.73 13.35 -4.24
CA ASP A 308 -5.11 14.66 -4.03
C ASP A 308 -4.48 14.78 -2.63
N THR A 309 -5.24 14.39 -1.59
CA THR A 309 -4.75 14.34 -0.21
C THR A 309 -3.52 13.43 -0.09
N TYR A 310 -3.55 12.25 -0.71
CA TYR A 310 -2.42 11.31 -0.73
C TYR A 310 -1.19 11.91 -1.43
N CYS A 311 -1.36 12.53 -2.60
CA CYS A 311 -0.27 13.14 -3.36
C CYS A 311 0.37 14.28 -2.57
N SER A 312 -0.46 15.18 -2.03
CA SER A 312 -0.03 16.28 -1.19
C SER A 312 0.76 15.78 0.02
N PHE A 313 0.22 14.82 0.78
CA PHE A 313 0.90 14.26 1.95
C PHE A 313 2.24 13.59 1.60
N ARG A 314 2.28 12.81 0.51
CA ARG A 314 3.49 12.13 0.06
C ARG A 314 4.56 13.13 -0.41
N ASP A 315 4.16 14.21 -1.04
CA ASP A 315 5.06 15.28 -1.48
C ASP A 315 5.63 16.05 -0.28
N TYR A 316 4.86 16.21 0.80
CA TYR A 316 5.33 16.72 2.09
C TYR A 316 6.33 15.81 2.81
N LEU A 317 6.32 14.50 2.57
CA LEU A 317 7.22 13.55 3.21
C LEU A 317 8.45 13.19 2.38
N SER A 318 8.43 13.40 1.06
CA SER A 318 9.52 12.98 0.16
C SER A 318 10.75 13.91 0.28
N PRO A 319 11.98 13.38 0.43
CA PRO A 319 13.20 14.19 0.43
C PRO A 319 13.35 14.99 -0.88
N ALA A 320 13.83 16.23 -0.78
CA ALA A 320 14.06 17.08 -1.95
C ALA A 320 15.06 16.39 -2.92
N GLY A 321 14.64 16.12 -4.16
CA GLY A 321 15.51 15.62 -5.24
C GLY A 321 15.28 14.19 -5.74
N ALA A 322 14.36 13.41 -5.17
CA ALA A 322 14.28 11.97 -5.45
C ALA A 322 13.63 11.52 -6.79
N ARG A 323 13.14 12.43 -7.66
CA ARG A 323 12.23 12.04 -8.77
C ARG A 323 12.49 12.61 -10.17
N ARG A 324 13.72 12.97 -10.53
CA ARG A 324 14.03 13.33 -11.94
C ARG A 324 13.98 12.16 -12.95
N ARG A 325 13.54 10.96 -12.56
CA ARG A 325 13.42 9.79 -13.46
C ARG A 325 12.08 9.09 -13.22
N GLY A 326 11.14 9.15 -14.15
CA GLY A 326 10.01 8.22 -14.17
C GLY A 326 8.59 8.77 -14.36
N ALA A 327 8.40 9.91 -15.03
CA ALA A 327 7.13 10.19 -15.69
C ALA A 327 7.29 9.92 -17.19
N PRO A 328 6.51 9.01 -17.81
CA PRO A 328 6.55 8.82 -19.26
C PRO A 328 5.93 10.06 -19.92
N GLY A 329 6.70 10.73 -20.79
CA GLY A 329 6.26 11.91 -21.54
C GLY A 329 7.19 13.14 -21.51
N ALA A 330 8.36 13.06 -20.87
CA ALA A 330 9.38 14.10 -21.03
C ALA A 330 10.19 13.80 -22.31
N GLU A 331 9.93 14.52 -23.39
CA GLU A 331 10.84 14.57 -24.53
C GLU A 331 12.24 15.02 -24.07
N PRO A 332 13.32 14.41 -24.57
CA PRO A 332 14.66 14.89 -24.28
C PRO A 332 14.84 16.27 -24.92
N ARG A 333 15.10 17.30 -24.11
CA ARG A 333 15.59 18.59 -24.63
C ARG A 333 16.92 18.34 -25.32
N GLU A 334 16.95 18.54 -26.64
CA GLU A 334 18.20 18.68 -27.40
C GLU A 334 19.07 19.75 -26.74
N THR A 335 20.24 19.32 -26.29
CA THR A 335 21.34 20.22 -25.94
C THR A 335 21.84 20.84 -27.24
N ARG A 336 21.46 22.08 -27.52
CA ARG A 336 22.19 22.93 -28.47
C ARG A 336 23.57 23.23 -27.88
N THR A 337 24.59 22.75 -28.57
CA THR A 337 25.98 23.21 -28.50
C THR A 337 26.10 24.66 -28.92
#